data_AF-A0A8J6PJ16-F1
#
_entry.id   AF-A0A8J6PJ16-F1
#
_cell.length_a   1.000
_cell.length_b   1.000
_cell.length_c   1.000
_cell.angle_alpha   90.00
_cell.angle_beta   90.00
_cell.angle_gamma   90.00
#
_symmetry.space_group_name_H-M   'P 1'
#
loop_
_entity.id
_entity.type
_entity.pdbx_description
1 polymer ?
#
loop_
_entity_poly.entity_id
_entity_poly.type
_entity_poly.pdbx_seq_one_letter_code
_entity_poly.pdbx_strand_id
1 'polypeptide(L)' 'VKAANLPDGPAYAFVAGESQLAIGVRRHLVNDRKFDKADVTFTGFWRVGKSDG' A
#
# COMPACT_ATOMS: atom_id res chain seq x y z
N VAL A 1 -1.12 9.42 1.61
CA VAL A 1 -0.02 8.72 2.32
C VAL A 1 1.31 9.46 2.29
N LYS A 2 1.73 10.06 1.16
CA LYS A 2 3.06 10.72 1.05
C LYS A 2 3.30 11.84 2.07
N ALA A 3 2.29 12.70 2.27
CA ALA A 3 2.35 13.81 3.22
C ALA A 3 1.97 13.42 4.66
N ALA A 4 1.76 12.13 4.94
CA ALA A 4 1.36 11.71 6.28
C ALA A 4 2.55 11.79 7.25
N ASN A 5 2.34 12.42 8.40
CA ASN A 5 3.23 12.27 9.53
C ASN A 5 2.96 10.91 10.17
N LEU A 6 3.95 10.02 10.20
CA LEU A 6 3.81 8.68 10.76
C LEU A 6 4.66 8.63 12.04
N PRO A 7 4.16 8.01 13.12
CA PRO A 7 4.94 7.83 14.33
C PRO A 7 6.15 6.93 14.06
N ASP A 8 7.23 7.16 14.82
CA ASP A 8 8.40 6.28 14.81
C ASP A 8 8.09 4.97 15.55
N GLY A 9 8.79 3.90 15.18
CA GLY A 9 8.66 2.57 15.78
C GLY A 9 7.98 1.53 14.87
N PRO A 10 7.63 0.36 15.42
CA PRO A 10 6.98 -0.71 14.65
C PRO A 10 5.67 -0.24 14.04
N ALA A 11 5.47 -0.50 12.74
CA ALA A 11 4.28 -0.08 12.02
C ALA A 11 3.83 -1.19 11.07
N TYR A 12 2.52 -1.42 11.02
CA TYR A 12 1.88 -2.34 10.09
C TYR A 12 0.92 -1.57 9.18
N ALA A 13 0.87 -1.93 7.90
CA ALA A 13 -0.03 -1.32 6.94
C ALA A 13 -0.84 -2.37 6.16
N PHE A 14 -2.16 -2.17 6.12
CA PHE A 14 -3.06 -2.89 5.23
C PHE A 14 -3.59 -1.93 4.15
N VAL A 15 -3.38 -2.27 2.88
CA VAL A 15 -3.76 -1.43 1.74
C VAL A 15 -4.71 -2.18 0.82
N ALA A 16 -5.93 -1.68 0.65
CA ALA A 16 -6.93 -2.29 -0.22
C ALA A 16 -7.57 -1.26 -1.15
N GLY A 17 -7.94 -1.67 -2.37
CA GLY A 17 -8.67 -0.82 -3.30
C GLY A 17 -8.37 -1.13 -4.77
N GLU A 18 -8.17 -0.08 -5.57
CA GLU A 18 -7.76 -0.24 -6.97
C GLU A 18 -6.36 -0.86 -7.03
N SER A 19 -6.21 -1.83 -7.92
CA SER A 19 -5.02 -2.69 -8.02
C SER A 19 -3.71 -1.91 -8.21
N GLN A 20 -3.64 -0.96 -9.14
CA GLN A 20 -2.42 -0.18 -9.37
C GLN A 20 -2.12 0.80 -8.23
N LEU A 21 -3.15 1.40 -7.63
CA LEU A 21 -3.02 2.27 -6.47
C LEU A 21 -2.51 1.48 -5.26
N ALA A 22 -3.07 0.30 -4.97
CA ALA A 22 -2.63 -0.54 -3.86
C ALA A 22 -1.15 -0.96 -4.01
N ILE A 23 -0.73 -1.35 -5.21
CA ILE A 23 0.67 -1.64 -5.54
C ILE A 23 1.55 -0.39 -5.35
N GLY A 24 1.08 0.77 -5.84
CA GLY A 24 1.79 2.04 -5.73
C GLY A 24 2.03 2.46 -4.28
N VAL A 25 1.01 2.33 -3.43
CA VAL A 25 1.12 2.64 -2.00
C VAL A 25 2.08 1.67 -1.31
N ARG A 26 1.97 0.36 -1.53
CA ARG A 26 2.93 -0.61 -0.95
C ARG A 26 4.37 -0.27 -1.33
N ARG A 27 4.61 0.02 -2.61
CA ARG A 27 5.95 0.37 -3.09
C ARG A 27 6.49 1.62 -2.41
N HIS A 28 5.66 2.65 -2.22
CA HIS A 28 6.05 3.86 -1.51
C HIS A 28 6.37 3.58 -0.03
N LEU A 29 5.53 2.79 0.65
CA LEU A 29 5.75 2.45 2.06
C LEU A 29 7.07 1.70 2.27
N VAL A 30 7.38 0.72 1.42
CA VAL A 30 8.61 -0.08 1.52
C VAL A 30 9.83 0.73 1.07
N ASN A 31 9.79 1.34 -0.12
CA ASN A 31 10.99 1.93 -0.72
C ASN A 31 11.32 3.30 -0.13
N ASP A 32 10.31 4.13 0.10
CA ASP A 32 10.52 5.53 0.46
C ASP A 32 10.35 5.74 1.97
N ARG A 33 9.35 5.08 2.59
CA ARG A 33 9.08 5.17 4.03
C ARG A 33 9.75 4.09 4.88
N LYS A 34 10.51 3.18 4.24
CA LYS A 34 11.35 2.15 4.88
C LYS A 34 10.58 1.18 5.79
N PHE A 35 9.31 0.94 5.51
CA PHE A 35 8.57 -0.15 6.16
C PHE A 35 9.18 -1.50 5.77
N ASP A 36 9.21 -2.46 6.69
CA ASP A 36 9.52 -3.84 6.34
C ASP A 36 8.44 -4.37 5.39
N LYS A 37 8.86 -5.15 4.39
CA LYS A 37 7.94 -5.80 3.45
C LYS A 37 7.00 -6.77 4.15
N ALA A 38 7.44 -7.41 5.24
CA ALA A 38 6.62 -8.30 6.05
C ALA A 38 5.46 -7.58 6.74
N ASP A 39 5.64 -6.29 7.04
CA ASP A 39 4.66 -5.46 7.76
C ASP A 39 3.72 -4.69 6.81
N VAL A 40 3.73 -4.99 5.51
CA VAL A 40 2.84 -4.37 4.53
C VAL A 40 2.05 -5.43 3.77
N THR A 41 0.79 -5.59 4.14
CA THR A 41 -0.19 -6.40 3.39
C THR A 41 -0.97 -5.51 2.43
N PHE A 42 -1.21 -5.98 1.21
CA PHE A 42 -1.98 -5.24 0.23
C PHE A 42 -2.86 -6.17 -0.62
N THR A 43 -3.98 -5.64 -1.10
CA THR A 43 -4.89 -6.34 -2.01
C THR A 43 -5.51 -5.38 -3.03
N GLY A 44 -5.62 -5.82 -4.27
CA GLY A 44 -6.35 -5.11 -5.32
C GLY A 44 -7.72 -5.73 -5.49
N PHE A 45 -8.78 -5.02 -5.09
CA PHE A 45 -10.17 -5.49 -5.20
C PHE A 45 -10.75 -5.25 -6.59
N TRP A 46 -10.32 -4.19 -7.26
CA TRP A 46 -10.82 -3.86 -8.60
C TRP A 46 -9.72 -3.18 -9.42
N ARG A 47 -9.96 -2.99 -10.71
CA ARG A 47 -9.04 -2.31 -11.61
C ARG A 47 -9.82 -1.49 -12.64
N VAL A 48 -9.44 -0.22 -12.81
CA VAL A 48 -10.05 0.65 -13.84
C VAL A 48 -9.93 -0.02 -15.21
N GLY A 49 -11.04 -0.07 -15.96
CA GLY A 49 -11.08 -0.68 -17.30
C GLY A 49 -11.09 -2.21 -17.30
N LYS A 50 -11.25 -2.85 -16.14
CA LYS A 50 -11.41 -4.31 -16.04
C LYS A 50 -12.56 -4.63 -15.08
N SER A 51 -13.63 -5.21 -15.59
CA SER A 51 -14.65 -5.84 -14.75
C SER A 51 -14.11 -7.12 -14.12
N ASP A 52 -14.55 -7.42 -12.92
CA ASP A 52 -14.44 -8.78 -12.40
C ASP A 52 -15.38 -9.65 -13.24
N GLY A 53 -14.84 -10.73 -13.79
CA GLY A 53 -15.53 -11.55 -14.80
C GLY A 53 -16.74 -12.28 -14.26
#